data_AF-A0A4R8MNQ3-F1
#
_entry.id   AF-A0A4R8MNQ3-F1
#
_cell.length_a   1.000
_cell.length_b   1.000
_cell.length_c   1.000
_cell.angle_alpha   90.00
_cell.angle_beta   90.00
_cell.angle_gamma   90.00
#
_symmetry.space_group_name_H-M   'P 1'
#
loop_
_entity.id
_entity.type
_entity.pdbx_description
1 polymer ?
#
loop_
_entity_poly.entity_id
_entity_poly.type
_entity_poly.pdbx_seq_one_letter_code
_entity_poly.pdbx_strand_id
1 'polypeptide(L)'
;MNNNNFFPKRTIQNQKGEQGVIEFAKLINSELNWIFRKTELEHDYGIDGYIDIVLADGSVSGKTIAVQIKYGESYFRHKSHNGFWYSGETKHLNYYLNLDFPLLLVILNKTETYWVEFNINQTERTSSGWRINIPKTNRLDANARSFIENLVDEVQDYKAHIEAKWYYDDLMKNKASLILFDISKEAFENQDISYCIRFFNRLLENETLTLHCQGKIEIMTSAYDADPRELYEIPEVRNYVAHLEPIVKYWFFFAPTRLESPTLRLLLLCAYCHKNSKGYWKPNKKDLKSFVDRNFIGLNALTERLGISLNRNKQISEEIIAYFNHHLR
;
A
#
# COMPACT_ATOMS: atom_id res chain seq x y z
N MET A 1 -3.31 63.96 21.57
CA MET A 1 -2.67 63.94 20.24
C MET A 1 -3.10 62.66 19.54
N ASN A 2 -3.86 62.77 18.45
CA ASN A 2 -4.27 61.61 17.66
C ASN A 2 -3.04 61.04 16.93
N ASN A 3 -2.48 59.96 17.47
CA ASN A 3 -1.40 59.17 16.85
C ASN A 3 -1.94 58.32 15.68
N ASN A 4 -2.44 58.98 14.64
CA ASN A 4 -2.65 58.31 13.34
C ASN A 4 -1.34 58.41 12.55
N ASN A 5 -0.40 57.51 12.86
CA ASN A 5 0.68 57.20 11.93
C ASN A 5 0.20 56.13 10.95
N PHE A 6 0.65 56.21 9.69
CA PHE A 6 0.26 55.30 8.60
C PHE A 6 1.10 54.01 8.58
N PHE A 7 1.73 53.65 9.69
CA PHE A 7 2.54 52.43 9.75
C PHE A 7 1.65 51.20 9.92
N PRO A 8 2.02 50.06 9.30
CA PRO A 8 1.42 48.77 9.63
C PRO A 8 1.52 48.51 11.14
N LYS A 9 0.40 48.10 11.74
CA LYS A 9 0.33 47.84 13.18
C LYS A 9 0.38 46.34 13.44
N ARG A 10 1.36 45.90 14.23
CA ARG A 10 1.33 44.55 14.81
C ARG A 10 0.16 44.47 15.79
N THR A 11 -0.82 43.63 15.49
CA THR A 11 -2.01 43.51 16.35
C THR A 11 -1.70 42.66 17.58
N ILE A 12 -2.49 42.84 18.65
CA ILE A 12 -2.44 41.96 19.84
C ILE A 12 -2.73 40.51 19.44
N GLN A 13 -3.57 40.29 18.41
CA GLN A 13 -3.86 38.96 17.90
C GLN A 13 -2.62 38.32 17.26
N ASN A 14 -1.84 39.07 16.47
CA ASN A 14 -0.59 38.56 15.89
C ASN A 14 0.40 38.17 16.99
N GLN A 15 0.54 39.01 18.03
CA GLN A 15 1.42 38.72 19.16
C GLN A 15 1.00 37.45 19.91
N LYS A 16 -0.29 37.28 20.17
CA LYS A 16 -0.81 36.11 20.87
C LYS A 16 -0.67 34.81 20.07
N GLY A 17 -0.96 34.85 18.78
CA GLY A 17 -0.79 33.68 17.90
C GLY A 17 0.67 33.23 17.86
N GLU A 18 1.59 34.17 17.66
CA GLU A 18 3.03 33.87 17.63
C GLU A 18 3.54 33.32 18.98
N GLN A 19 3.16 33.94 20.10
CA GLN A 19 3.52 33.45 21.44
C GLN A 19 2.99 32.05 21.67
N GLY A 20 1.74 31.79 21.29
CA GLY A 20 1.10 30.48 21.44
C GLY A 20 1.89 29.36 20.77
N VAL A 21 2.32 29.60 19.53
CA VAL A 21 3.12 28.64 18.76
C VAL A 21 4.50 28.43 19.40
N ILE A 22 5.14 29.48 19.91
CA ILE A 22 6.46 29.36 20.56
C ILE A 22 6.38 28.52 21.85
N GLU A 23 5.42 28.83 22.73
CA GLU A 23 5.25 28.09 23.99
C GLU A 23 4.85 26.63 23.72
N PHE A 24 3.97 26.41 22.75
CA PHE A 24 3.58 25.07 22.34
C PHE A 24 4.76 24.29 21.76
N ALA A 25 5.56 24.89 20.89
CA ALA A 25 6.75 24.27 20.33
C ALA A 25 7.73 23.86 21.44
N LYS A 26 7.90 24.69 22.48
CA LYS A 26 8.75 24.36 23.63
C LYS A 26 8.23 23.13 24.37
N LEU A 27 6.93 23.08 24.68
CA LEU A 27 6.29 21.94 25.34
C LEU A 27 6.49 20.65 24.54
N ILE A 28 6.18 20.68 23.24
CA ILE A 28 6.28 19.50 22.37
C ILE A 28 7.74 19.02 22.25
N ASN A 29 8.68 19.92 21.93
CA ASN A 29 10.07 19.55 21.68
C ASN A 29 10.84 19.19 22.95
N SER A 30 10.60 19.89 24.06
CA SER A 30 11.44 19.76 25.26
C SER A 30 10.85 18.84 26.32
N GLU A 31 9.52 18.86 26.51
CA GLU A 31 8.87 18.10 27.58
C GLU A 31 8.33 16.78 27.07
N LEU A 32 7.72 16.78 25.88
CA LEU A 32 7.21 15.56 25.26
C LEU A 32 8.22 14.88 24.34
N ASN A 33 9.37 15.49 24.06
CA ASN A 33 10.40 14.97 23.16
C ASN A 33 9.85 14.52 21.78
N TRP A 34 8.90 15.28 21.24
CA TRP A 34 8.38 15.13 19.88
C TRP A 34 8.82 16.28 19.00
N ILE A 35 8.61 16.19 17.69
CA ILE A 35 9.01 17.26 16.77
C ILE A 35 7.79 18.11 16.45
N PHE A 36 7.85 19.41 16.71
CA PHE A 36 6.82 20.35 16.26
C PHE A 36 7.23 21.06 14.96
N ARG A 37 6.39 20.93 13.92
CA ARG A 37 6.52 21.62 12.63
C ARG A 37 5.44 22.68 12.49
N LYS A 38 5.84 23.96 12.55
CA LYS A 38 4.94 25.11 12.40
C LYS A 38 4.43 25.23 10.96
N THR A 39 3.14 25.55 10.79
CA THR A 39 2.60 25.97 9.49
C THR A 39 3.04 27.40 9.18
N GLU A 40 3.54 27.63 7.96
CA GLU A 40 3.87 28.99 7.50
C GLU A 40 2.60 29.83 7.38
N LEU A 41 2.68 31.14 7.70
CA LEU A 41 1.51 32.01 7.76
C LEU A 41 0.74 32.10 6.43
N GLU A 42 1.42 31.93 5.30
CA GLU A 42 0.82 31.94 3.96
C GLU A 42 -0.02 30.67 3.68
N HIS A 43 0.07 29.67 4.55
CA HIS A 43 -0.57 28.36 4.42
C HIS A 43 -1.49 28.04 5.60
N ASP A 44 -1.81 29.03 6.43
CA ASP A 44 -2.74 28.85 7.56
C ASP A 44 -4.20 28.83 7.08
N TYR A 45 -4.68 27.61 6.83
CA TYR A 45 -6.10 27.33 6.55
C TYR A 45 -6.85 26.81 7.79
N GLY A 46 -6.33 27.14 8.99
CA GLY A 46 -6.87 26.69 10.26
C GLY A 46 -6.14 25.47 10.84
N ILE A 47 -4.85 25.32 10.55
CA ILE A 47 -3.92 24.37 11.21
C ILE A 47 -2.61 25.11 11.51
N ASP A 48 -2.32 25.31 12.79
CA ASP A 48 -1.14 26.07 13.24
C ASP A 48 0.17 25.27 13.14
N GLY A 49 0.08 23.94 13.09
CA GLY A 49 1.24 23.08 12.87
C GLY A 49 0.94 21.59 12.95
N TYR A 50 2.02 20.82 12.97
CA TYR A 50 2.04 19.37 13.02
C TYR A 50 3.02 18.88 14.07
N ILE A 51 2.73 17.73 14.66
CA ILE A 51 3.56 17.03 15.62
C ILE A 51 3.96 15.69 15.00
N ASP A 52 5.26 15.46 14.83
CA ASP A 52 5.77 14.15 14.43
C ASP A 52 6.15 13.36 15.69
N ILE A 53 5.60 12.15 15.81
CA ILE A 53 5.78 11.28 16.97
C ILE A 53 7.18 10.66 16.92
N VAL A 54 7.96 10.94 17.95
CA VAL A 54 9.28 10.34 18.20
C VAL A 54 9.12 9.26 19.27
N LEU A 55 9.59 8.04 19.02
CA LEU A 55 9.50 6.90 19.93
C LEU A 55 10.46 7.04 21.13
N ALA A 56 10.31 6.15 22.11
CA ALA A 56 11.13 6.15 23.33
C ALA A 56 12.64 5.98 23.08
N ASP A 57 13.02 5.33 21.98
CA ASP A 57 14.41 5.13 21.55
C ASP A 57 14.99 6.33 20.75
N GLY A 58 14.18 7.37 20.50
CA GLY A 58 14.55 8.54 19.69
C GLY A 58 14.25 8.39 18.21
N SER A 59 13.69 7.26 17.75
CA SER A 59 13.32 7.05 16.35
C SER A 59 12.11 7.91 15.98
N VAL A 60 12.17 8.61 14.85
CA VAL A 60 11.02 9.34 14.30
C VAL A 60 10.10 8.34 13.59
N SER A 61 8.89 8.16 14.09
CA SER A 61 8.00 7.06 13.66
C SER A 61 7.34 7.26 12.29
N GLY A 62 7.38 8.48 11.75
CA GLY A 62 6.60 8.89 10.58
C GLY A 62 5.11 9.13 10.86
N LYS A 63 4.63 8.92 12.08
CA LYS A 63 3.26 9.26 12.49
C LYS A 63 3.16 10.76 12.79
N THR A 64 2.11 11.38 12.28
CA THR A 64 1.88 12.82 12.36
C THR A 64 0.52 13.11 12.99
N ILE A 65 0.45 14.19 13.77
CA ILE A 65 -0.79 14.73 14.32
C ILE A 65 -0.86 16.21 13.96
N ALA A 66 -1.99 16.68 13.44
CA ALA A 66 -2.21 18.11 13.22
C ALA A 66 -2.65 18.82 14.50
N VAL A 67 -2.37 20.11 14.60
CA VAL A 67 -2.77 20.90 15.76
C VAL A 67 -3.30 22.28 15.38
N GLN A 68 -4.42 22.66 16.00
CA GLN A 68 -4.88 24.04 16.07
C GLN A 68 -4.71 24.57 17.50
N ILE A 69 -4.05 25.70 17.64
CA ILE A 69 -3.54 26.29 18.87
C ILE A 69 -4.29 27.60 19.15
N LYS A 70 -4.83 27.73 20.36
CA LYS A 70 -5.45 28.97 20.83
C LYS A 70 -4.83 29.45 22.14
N TYR A 71 -4.06 30.54 22.06
CA TYR A 71 -3.31 31.08 23.20
C TYR A 71 -4.01 32.26 23.90
N GLY A 72 -4.17 32.15 25.21
CA GLY A 72 -4.52 33.26 26.11
C GLY A 72 -5.63 32.95 27.11
N GLU A 73 -5.65 33.72 28.21
CA GLU A 73 -6.59 33.55 29.35
C GLU A 73 -8.08 33.58 28.97
N SER A 74 -8.43 34.22 27.86
CA SER A 74 -9.83 34.28 27.40
C SER A 74 -10.42 32.90 27.12
N TYR A 75 -9.61 31.95 26.64
CA TYR A 75 -10.09 30.60 26.31
C TYR A 75 -10.42 29.76 27.55
N PHE A 76 -9.96 30.17 28.74
CA PHE A 76 -10.20 29.48 30.01
C PHE A 76 -11.42 30.04 30.77
N ARG A 77 -12.03 31.13 30.28
CA ARG A 77 -13.18 31.78 30.93
C ARG A 77 -14.48 31.02 30.73
N HIS A 78 -14.64 30.37 29.58
CA HIS A 78 -15.87 29.66 29.22
C HIS A 78 -15.81 28.21 29.71
N LYS A 79 -16.14 28.00 30.98
CA LYS A 79 -16.15 26.67 31.59
C LYS A 79 -17.34 25.84 31.12
N SER A 80 -17.10 24.56 30.88
CA SER A 80 -18.14 23.53 30.77
C SER A 80 -18.29 22.81 32.12
N HIS A 81 -19.09 21.74 32.17
CA HIS A 81 -19.26 20.94 33.39
C HIS A 81 -17.92 20.37 33.92
N ASN A 82 -17.04 19.91 33.03
CA ASN A 82 -15.77 19.25 33.39
C ASN A 82 -14.54 19.81 32.63
N GLY A 83 -14.66 20.98 32.01
CA GLY A 83 -13.74 21.41 30.97
C GLY A 83 -13.85 22.89 30.60
N PHE A 84 -13.43 23.17 29.37
CA PHE A 84 -13.49 24.48 28.74
C PHE A 84 -14.13 24.34 27.35
N TRP A 85 -14.96 25.31 26.97
CA TRP A 85 -15.51 25.36 25.63
C TRP A 85 -14.50 25.92 24.64
N TYR A 86 -14.09 25.10 23.67
CA TYR A 86 -13.39 25.53 22.48
C TYR A 86 -14.42 25.88 21.40
N SER A 87 -14.30 27.05 20.78
CA SER A 87 -15.17 27.46 19.66
C SER A 87 -14.38 27.54 18.36
N GLY A 88 -14.96 27.10 17.25
CA GLY A 88 -14.37 27.16 15.91
C GLY A 88 -15.32 27.74 14.86
N GLU A 89 -14.75 28.16 13.72
CA GLU A 89 -15.52 28.62 12.56
C GLU A 89 -15.97 27.42 11.71
N THR A 90 -17.19 27.44 11.20
CA THR A 90 -17.76 26.34 10.39
C THR A 90 -16.95 26.04 9.13
N LYS A 91 -16.28 27.05 8.55
CA LYS A 91 -15.51 26.91 7.30
C LYS A 91 -14.36 25.88 7.41
N HIS A 92 -13.84 25.63 8.62
CA HIS A 92 -12.76 24.66 8.82
C HIS A 92 -13.25 23.21 8.93
N LEU A 93 -14.54 22.95 9.20
CA LEU A 93 -15.02 21.59 9.48
C LEU A 93 -14.80 20.65 8.30
N ASN A 94 -15.10 21.10 7.07
CA ASN A 94 -14.86 20.29 5.89
C ASN A 94 -13.37 20.00 5.69
N TYR A 95 -12.51 20.97 6.01
CA TYR A 95 -11.06 20.76 5.93
C TYR A 95 -10.59 19.73 6.96
N TYR A 96 -11.02 19.85 8.23
CA TYR A 96 -10.65 18.94 9.31
C TYR A 96 -11.10 17.50 9.08
N LEU A 97 -12.29 17.32 8.49
CA LEU A 97 -12.84 15.98 8.18
C LEU A 97 -12.11 15.27 7.03
N ASN A 98 -11.29 15.99 6.26
CA ASN A 98 -10.51 15.43 5.15
C ASN A 98 -9.01 15.30 5.49
N LEU A 99 -8.61 15.50 6.74
CA LEU A 99 -7.23 15.24 7.16
C LEU A 99 -6.99 13.72 7.28
N ASP A 100 -5.86 13.24 6.74
CA ASP A 100 -5.44 11.83 6.83
C ASP A 100 -4.80 11.47 8.19
N PHE A 101 -4.76 12.41 9.13
CA PHE A 101 -4.19 12.25 10.46
C PHE A 101 -5.07 12.91 11.52
N PRO A 102 -4.97 12.48 12.80
CA PRO A 102 -5.69 13.08 13.90
C PRO A 102 -5.42 14.58 14.04
N LEU A 103 -6.43 15.31 14.52
CA LEU A 103 -6.33 16.75 14.79
C LEU A 103 -6.53 17.01 16.28
N LEU A 104 -5.56 17.66 16.92
CA LEU A 104 -5.69 18.18 18.27
C LEU A 104 -6.13 19.64 18.26
N LEU A 105 -7.15 19.95 19.05
CA LEU A 105 -7.54 21.32 19.36
C LEU A 105 -7.00 21.66 20.74
N VAL A 106 -6.12 22.66 20.79
CA VAL A 106 -5.35 23.02 21.96
C VAL A 106 -5.72 24.42 22.42
N ILE A 107 -5.94 24.55 23.73
CA ILE A 107 -5.93 25.85 24.41
C ILE A 107 -4.73 25.89 25.35
N LEU A 108 -4.04 27.02 25.39
CA LEU A 108 -2.94 27.22 26.32
C LEU A 108 -2.89 28.66 26.83
N ASN A 109 -2.37 28.82 28.04
CA ASN A 109 -1.95 30.11 28.59
C ASN A 109 -0.51 29.99 29.10
N LYS A 110 -0.08 30.87 30.01
CA LYS A 110 1.29 30.85 30.54
C LYS A 110 1.60 29.68 31.47
N THR A 111 0.57 28.99 31.97
CA THR A 111 0.71 28.02 33.07
C THR A 111 0.14 26.66 32.74
N GLU A 112 -0.84 26.59 31.83
CA GLU A 112 -1.61 25.39 31.56
C GLU A 112 -1.85 25.23 30.06
N THR A 113 -1.81 23.98 29.61
CA THR A 113 -2.16 23.56 28.24
C THR A 113 -3.14 22.41 28.34
N TYR A 114 -4.26 22.50 27.63
CA TYR A 114 -5.28 21.47 27.56
C TYR A 114 -5.65 21.17 26.11
N TRP A 115 -6.10 19.95 25.85
CA TRP A 115 -6.33 19.47 24.49
C TRP A 115 -7.56 18.57 24.36
N VAL A 116 -8.09 18.47 23.15
CA VAL A 116 -9.06 17.44 22.77
C VAL A 116 -8.79 17.02 21.33
N GLU A 117 -8.98 15.75 21.02
CA GLU A 117 -9.04 15.28 19.63
C GLU A 117 -10.32 15.82 18.97
N PHE A 118 -10.19 16.37 17.77
CA PHE A 118 -11.34 16.79 17.00
C PHE A 118 -12.15 15.57 16.55
N ASN A 119 -13.42 15.54 16.97
CA ASN A 119 -14.39 14.56 16.51
C ASN A 119 -15.72 15.26 16.27
N ILE A 120 -16.23 15.21 15.03
CA ILE A 120 -17.46 15.90 14.64
C ILE A 120 -18.66 15.52 15.51
N ASN A 121 -18.72 14.26 15.99
CA ASN A 121 -19.81 13.77 16.83
C ASN A 121 -19.81 14.37 18.25
N GLN A 122 -18.69 14.98 18.66
CA GLN A 122 -18.55 15.67 19.95
C GLN A 122 -18.75 17.19 19.82
N THR A 123 -19.10 17.68 18.62
CA THR A 123 -19.30 19.12 18.38
C THR A 123 -20.77 19.52 18.51
N GLU A 124 -20.98 20.77 18.92
CA GLU A 124 -22.30 21.40 18.97
C GLU A 124 -22.31 22.65 18.10
N ARG A 125 -23.37 22.83 17.31
CA ARG A 125 -23.56 24.05 16.52
C ARG A 125 -23.88 25.23 17.43
N THR A 126 -23.28 26.38 17.13
CA THR A 126 -23.58 27.66 17.78
C THR A 126 -24.11 28.67 16.75
N SER A 127 -24.53 29.86 17.20
CA SER A 127 -25.00 30.92 16.29
C SER A 127 -23.90 31.45 15.36
N SER A 128 -22.63 31.34 15.76
CA SER A 128 -21.47 31.87 15.02
C SER A 128 -20.48 30.80 14.55
N GLY A 129 -20.78 29.51 14.73
CA GLY A 129 -19.89 28.43 14.36
C GLY A 129 -20.23 27.12 15.04
N TRP A 130 -19.24 26.53 15.71
CA TRP A 130 -19.38 25.31 16.48
C TRP A 130 -18.54 25.38 17.75
N ARG A 131 -18.80 24.48 18.69
CA ARG A 131 -17.99 24.29 19.90
C ARG A 131 -17.76 22.82 20.21
N ILE A 132 -16.70 22.55 20.95
CA ILE A 132 -16.36 21.25 21.52
C ILE A 132 -15.83 21.45 22.94
N ASN A 133 -16.04 20.46 23.81
CA ASN A 133 -15.54 20.50 25.17
C ASN A 133 -14.10 19.98 25.24
N ILE A 134 -13.19 20.77 25.83
CA ILE A 134 -11.85 20.36 26.21
C ILE A 134 -11.87 19.94 27.68
N PRO A 135 -11.76 18.63 28.01
CA PRO A 135 -11.80 18.17 29.40
C PRO A 135 -10.59 18.66 30.21
N LYS A 136 -10.79 19.01 31.49
CA LYS A 136 -9.67 19.33 32.42
C LYS A 136 -8.77 18.12 32.71
N THR A 137 -9.25 16.91 32.46
CA THR A 137 -8.43 15.69 32.55
C THR A 137 -7.42 15.61 31.42
N ASN A 138 -7.67 16.29 30.29
CA ASN A 138 -6.79 16.28 29.13
C ASN A 138 -5.79 17.43 29.21
N ARG A 139 -5.00 17.46 30.28
CA ARG A 139 -3.84 18.35 30.37
C ARG A 139 -2.76 17.82 29.42
N LEU A 140 -2.14 18.70 28.64
CA LEU A 140 -1.02 18.33 27.78
C LEU A 140 0.27 18.41 28.61
N ASP A 141 0.67 17.26 29.15
CA ASP A 141 1.90 17.06 29.91
C ASP A 141 2.46 15.67 29.63
N ALA A 142 3.54 15.26 30.32
CA ALA A 142 4.17 13.96 30.12
C ALA A 142 3.20 12.76 30.24
N ASN A 143 2.12 12.87 31.02
CA ASN A 143 1.12 11.80 31.15
C ASN A 143 0.19 11.70 29.95
N ALA A 144 0.05 12.78 29.16
CA ALA A 144 -0.76 12.78 27.94
C ALA A 144 -0.11 11.97 26.81
N ARG A 145 1.18 11.69 26.93
CA ARG A 145 2.00 11.12 25.85
C ARG A 145 1.40 9.82 25.29
N SER A 146 1.14 8.84 26.15
CA SER A 146 0.57 7.55 25.74
C SER A 146 -0.83 7.67 25.16
N PHE A 147 -1.66 8.58 25.68
CA PHE A 147 -3.00 8.83 25.13
C PHE A 147 -2.95 9.38 23.71
N ILE A 148 -2.01 10.29 23.44
CA ILE A 148 -1.82 10.90 22.12
C ILE A 148 -1.15 9.93 21.14
N GLU A 149 -0.19 9.12 21.61
CA GLU A 149 0.40 8.04 20.79
C GLU A 149 -0.66 7.02 20.33
N ASN A 150 -1.69 6.78 21.16
CA ASN A 150 -2.80 5.90 20.79
C ASN A 150 -3.79 6.52 19.79
N LEU A 151 -3.65 7.80 19.43
CA LEU A 151 -4.48 8.42 18.39
C LEU A 151 -4.00 8.07 16.98
N VAL A 152 -2.73 7.69 16.83
CA VAL A 152 -2.14 7.32 15.54
C VAL A 152 -2.12 5.81 15.37
N ASP A 153 -2.15 5.36 14.12
CA ASP A 153 -2.02 3.93 13.81
C ASP A 153 -0.70 3.35 14.32
N GLU A 154 -0.67 2.04 14.54
CA GLU A 154 0.51 1.29 15.01
C GLU A 154 1.76 1.60 14.17
N VAL A 155 2.89 1.75 14.86
CA VAL A 155 4.20 1.97 14.24
C VAL A 155 4.83 0.60 13.95
N GLN A 156 5.00 0.29 12.67
CA GLN A 156 5.54 -0.99 12.22
C GLN A 156 7.00 -0.85 11.77
N ASP A 157 7.87 -1.73 12.25
CA ASP A 157 9.22 -1.89 11.71
C ASP A 157 9.19 -2.84 10.50
N TYR A 158 9.39 -2.28 9.31
CA TYR A 158 9.39 -3.03 8.06
C TYR A 158 10.73 -3.69 7.72
N LYS A 159 11.78 -3.56 8.55
CA LYS A 159 13.12 -4.06 8.23
C LYS A 159 13.15 -5.53 7.86
N ALA A 160 12.57 -6.40 8.67
CA ALA A 160 12.55 -7.84 8.41
C ALA A 160 11.81 -8.18 7.10
N HIS A 161 10.72 -7.47 6.80
CA HIS A 161 9.97 -7.66 5.56
C HIS A 161 10.79 -7.21 4.33
N ILE A 162 11.52 -6.09 4.44
CA ILE A 162 12.40 -5.59 3.39
C ILE A 162 13.55 -6.56 3.13
N GLU A 163 14.23 -7.02 4.19
CA GLU A 163 15.34 -7.97 4.10
C GLU A 163 14.89 -9.30 3.48
N ALA A 164 13.74 -9.82 3.91
CA ALA A 164 13.16 -11.02 3.30
C ALA A 164 12.86 -10.80 1.82
N LYS A 165 12.24 -9.67 1.45
CA LYS A 165 11.97 -9.33 0.05
C LYS A 165 13.25 -9.28 -0.79
N TRP A 166 14.28 -8.59 -0.31
CA TRP A 166 15.55 -8.48 -1.03
C TRP A 166 16.26 -9.82 -1.19
N TYR A 167 16.21 -10.66 -0.15
CA TYR A 167 16.72 -12.02 -0.24
C TYR A 167 16.01 -12.84 -1.32
N TYR A 168 14.67 -12.78 -1.37
CA TYR A 168 13.90 -13.43 -2.44
C TYR A 168 14.22 -12.87 -3.82
N ASP A 169 14.32 -11.55 -3.96
CA ASP A 169 14.65 -10.91 -5.24
C ASP A 169 16.06 -11.31 -5.71
N ASP A 170 17.04 -11.39 -4.82
CA ASP A 170 18.40 -11.85 -5.12
C ASP A 170 18.44 -13.34 -5.52
N LEU A 171 17.72 -14.19 -4.78
CA LEU A 171 17.59 -15.61 -5.09
C LEU A 171 17.05 -15.80 -6.52
N MET A 172 16.01 -15.07 -6.87
CA MET A 172 15.35 -15.17 -8.18
C MET A 172 16.20 -14.57 -9.31
N LYS A 173 16.90 -13.46 -9.07
CA LYS A 173 17.68 -12.76 -10.09
C LYS A 173 19.02 -13.44 -10.37
N ASN A 174 19.75 -13.78 -9.31
CA ASN A 174 21.18 -14.08 -9.39
C ASN A 174 21.51 -15.56 -9.13
N LYS A 175 20.65 -16.29 -8.42
CA LYS A 175 20.96 -17.67 -7.98
C LYS A 175 20.12 -18.72 -8.69
N ALA A 176 18.92 -18.38 -9.16
CA ALA A 176 18.03 -19.30 -9.86
C ALA A 176 18.30 -19.35 -11.37
N SER A 177 18.71 -20.53 -11.86
CA SER A 177 18.71 -20.87 -13.28
C SER A 177 17.33 -21.33 -13.77
N LEU A 178 16.55 -21.94 -12.89
CA LEU A 178 15.17 -22.39 -13.06
C LEU A 178 14.42 -22.17 -11.74
N ILE A 179 13.14 -21.81 -11.83
CA ILE A 179 12.25 -21.54 -10.71
C ILE A 179 11.11 -22.55 -10.79
N LEU A 180 11.12 -23.49 -9.86
CA LEU A 180 10.05 -24.48 -9.69
C LEU A 180 8.94 -23.86 -8.84
N PHE A 181 7.81 -23.56 -9.48
CA PHE A 181 6.63 -23.03 -8.82
C PHE A 181 5.68 -24.19 -8.48
N ASP A 182 5.78 -24.63 -7.22
CA ASP A 182 4.98 -25.74 -6.67
C ASP A 182 3.54 -25.27 -6.36
N ILE A 183 2.56 -25.92 -6.96
CA ILE A 183 1.14 -25.72 -6.66
C ILE A 183 0.69 -26.83 -5.71
N SER A 184 0.14 -26.42 -4.56
CA SER A 184 -0.30 -27.36 -3.54
C SER A 184 -1.50 -28.20 -4.00
N LYS A 185 -1.64 -29.39 -3.41
CA LYS A 185 -2.82 -30.25 -3.61
C LYS A 185 -4.13 -29.52 -3.31
N GLU A 186 -4.15 -28.80 -2.20
CA GLU A 186 -5.30 -28.03 -1.74
C GLU A 186 -5.72 -26.95 -2.75
N ALA A 187 -4.77 -26.28 -3.40
CA ALA A 187 -5.09 -25.30 -4.44
C ALA A 187 -5.80 -25.97 -5.64
N PHE A 188 -5.37 -27.17 -6.04
CA PHE A 188 -6.05 -27.95 -7.08
C PHE A 188 -7.44 -28.41 -6.63
N GLU A 189 -7.56 -29.00 -5.45
CA GLU A 189 -8.84 -29.52 -4.94
C GLU A 189 -9.88 -28.41 -4.76
N ASN A 190 -9.46 -27.24 -4.25
CA ASN A 190 -10.34 -26.09 -4.01
C ASN A 190 -10.47 -25.14 -5.20
N GLN A 191 -9.75 -25.40 -6.30
CA GLN A 191 -9.68 -24.51 -7.48
C GLN A 191 -9.21 -23.08 -7.14
N ASP A 192 -8.38 -22.93 -6.09
CA ASP A 192 -7.90 -21.62 -5.64
C ASP A 192 -6.66 -21.15 -6.42
N ILE A 193 -6.91 -20.35 -7.46
CA ILE A 193 -5.86 -19.74 -8.29
C ILE A 193 -5.21 -18.48 -7.69
N SER A 194 -5.65 -18.00 -6.52
CA SER A 194 -5.25 -16.69 -5.97
C SER A 194 -3.75 -16.60 -5.71
N TYR A 195 -3.13 -17.68 -5.23
CA TYR A 195 -1.70 -17.71 -4.96
C TYR A 195 -0.87 -17.58 -6.25
N CYS A 196 -1.29 -18.27 -7.33
CA CYS A 196 -0.64 -18.15 -8.64
C CYS A 196 -0.75 -16.72 -9.18
N ILE A 197 -1.94 -16.11 -9.10
CA ILE A 197 -2.15 -14.73 -9.54
C ILE A 197 -1.23 -13.79 -8.76
N ARG A 198 -1.18 -13.89 -7.43
CA ARG A 198 -0.28 -13.07 -6.60
C ARG A 198 1.19 -13.25 -6.97
N PHE A 199 1.62 -14.49 -7.21
CA PHE A 199 2.99 -14.78 -7.62
C PHE A 199 3.35 -14.08 -8.94
N PHE A 200 2.55 -14.27 -9.99
CA PHE A 200 2.83 -13.65 -11.29
C PHE A 200 2.70 -12.12 -11.25
N ASN A 201 1.73 -11.57 -10.51
CA ASN A 201 1.62 -10.12 -10.32
C ASN A 201 2.86 -9.54 -9.65
N ARG A 202 3.39 -10.19 -8.61
CA ARG A 202 4.61 -9.76 -7.92
C ARG A 202 5.83 -9.71 -8.86
N LEU A 203 5.93 -10.65 -9.81
CA LEU A 203 7.02 -10.61 -10.79
C LEU A 203 6.92 -9.36 -11.67
N LEU A 204 5.70 -8.99 -12.05
CA LEU A 204 5.41 -7.88 -12.94
C LEU A 204 5.56 -6.49 -12.29
N GLU A 205 5.59 -6.41 -10.96
CA GLU A 205 5.82 -5.16 -10.20
C GLU A 205 7.27 -4.65 -10.31
N ASN A 206 8.21 -5.51 -10.69
CA ASN A 206 9.63 -5.16 -10.80
C ASN A 206 10.18 -5.58 -12.16
N GLU A 207 10.44 -4.62 -13.05
CA GLU A 207 10.89 -4.88 -14.42
C GLU A 207 12.19 -5.70 -14.48
N THR A 208 13.15 -5.40 -13.59
CA THR A 208 14.38 -6.18 -13.49
C THR A 208 14.06 -7.63 -13.12
N LEU A 209 13.23 -7.88 -12.11
CA LEU A 209 12.85 -9.24 -11.74
C LEU A 209 12.09 -9.94 -12.88
N THR A 210 11.18 -9.25 -13.55
CA THR A 210 10.47 -9.76 -14.73
C THR A 210 11.46 -10.24 -15.77
N LEU A 211 12.41 -9.39 -16.19
CA LEU A 211 13.44 -9.72 -17.18
C LEU A 211 14.27 -10.93 -16.77
N HIS A 212 14.70 -10.99 -15.50
CA HIS A 212 15.49 -12.10 -14.99
C HIS A 212 14.72 -13.42 -14.93
N CYS A 213 13.38 -13.39 -14.85
CA CYS A 213 12.54 -14.58 -14.83
C CYS A 213 12.13 -15.06 -16.25
N GLN A 214 12.58 -14.40 -17.31
CA GLN A 214 12.29 -14.81 -18.69
C GLN A 214 12.74 -16.27 -18.91
N GLY A 215 11.80 -17.13 -19.29
CA GLY A 215 12.07 -18.53 -19.60
C GLY A 215 12.50 -19.40 -18.43
N LYS A 216 12.24 -18.98 -17.18
CA LYS A 216 12.72 -19.68 -15.98
C LYS A 216 11.61 -20.32 -15.13
N ILE A 217 10.34 -20.10 -15.41
CA ILE A 217 9.26 -20.51 -14.51
C ILE A 217 8.63 -21.83 -14.93
N GLU A 218 8.88 -22.86 -14.14
CA GLU A 218 8.29 -24.17 -14.32
C GLU A 218 7.16 -24.40 -13.31
N ILE A 219 5.95 -24.71 -13.78
CA ILE A 219 4.86 -25.15 -12.91
C ILE A 219 5.08 -26.62 -12.60
N MET A 220 5.08 -26.97 -11.32
CA MET A 220 5.18 -28.35 -10.87
C MET A 220 4.29 -28.59 -9.66
N THR A 221 4.14 -29.86 -9.30
CA THR A 221 3.50 -30.25 -8.04
C THR A 221 4.00 -31.63 -7.64
N SER A 222 4.31 -31.79 -6.35
CA SER A 222 4.60 -33.10 -5.75
C SER A 222 3.35 -33.80 -5.18
N ALA A 223 2.20 -33.11 -5.24
CA ALA A 223 0.94 -33.55 -4.62
C ALA A 223 0.38 -34.88 -5.17
N TYR A 224 0.78 -35.24 -6.39
CA TYR A 224 0.26 -36.40 -7.13
C TYR A 224 1.37 -37.39 -7.52
N ASP A 225 2.53 -37.37 -6.85
CA ASP A 225 3.66 -38.25 -7.19
C ASP A 225 3.34 -39.76 -7.08
N ALA A 226 2.34 -40.11 -6.24
CA ALA A 226 1.85 -41.48 -6.10
C ALA A 226 0.69 -41.82 -7.06
N ASP A 227 0.16 -40.83 -7.79
CA ASP A 227 -0.88 -41.05 -8.80
C ASP A 227 -0.24 -41.58 -10.09
N PRO A 228 -0.71 -42.71 -10.65
CA PRO A 228 -0.13 -43.27 -11.87
C PRO A 228 -0.47 -42.47 -13.13
N ARG A 229 -1.37 -41.48 -13.04
CA ARG A 229 -1.79 -40.63 -14.16
C ARG A 229 -0.83 -39.47 -14.35
N GLU A 230 -0.69 -39.01 -15.59
CA GLU A 230 -0.03 -37.73 -15.86
C GLU A 230 -0.87 -36.57 -15.32
N LEU A 231 -0.22 -35.46 -14.91
CA LEU A 231 -0.90 -34.31 -14.29
C LEU A 231 -2.08 -33.77 -15.13
N TYR A 232 -1.97 -33.76 -16.45
CA TYR A 232 -3.03 -33.30 -17.35
C TYR A 232 -4.22 -34.27 -17.48
N GLU A 233 -4.11 -35.47 -16.93
CA GLU A 233 -5.20 -36.46 -16.86
C GLU A 233 -5.97 -36.41 -15.54
N ILE A 234 -5.45 -35.69 -14.55
CA ILE A 234 -6.09 -35.51 -13.24
C ILE A 234 -7.13 -34.39 -13.35
N PRO A 235 -8.44 -34.67 -13.12
CA PRO A 235 -9.51 -33.71 -13.40
C PRO A 235 -9.35 -32.34 -12.72
N GLU A 236 -9.01 -32.33 -11.44
CA GLU A 236 -8.84 -31.13 -10.63
C GLU A 236 -7.66 -30.28 -11.09
N VAL A 237 -6.53 -30.91 -11.45
CA VAL A 237 -5.38 -30.24 -12.07
C VAL A 237 -5.77 -29.66 -13.42
N ARG A 238 -6.52 -30.42 -14.23
CA ARG A 238 -6.97 -29.99 -15.56
C ARG A 238 -7.86 -28.76 -15.48
N ASN A 239 -8.84 -28.78 -14.60
CA ASN A 239 -9.78 -27.68 -14.39
C ASN A 239 -9.06 -26.44 -13.86
N TYR A 240 -8.15 -26.62 -12.90
CA TYR A 240 -7.39 -25.54 -12.31
C TYR A 240 -6.55 -24.82 -13.36
N VAL A 241 -5.77 -25.58 -14.15
CA VAL A 241 -4.90 -25.01 -15.19
C VAL A 241 -5.70 -24.36 -16.31
N ALA A 242 -6.82 -24.96 -16.71
CA ALA A 242 -7.74 -24.37 -17.70
C ALA A 242 -8.35 -23.05 -17.22
N HIS A 243 -8.61 -22.92 -15.91
CA HIS A 243 -9.10 -21.68 -15.31
C HIS A 243 -7.99 -20.62 -15.18
N LEU A 244 -6.77 -21.04 -14.82
CA LEU A 244 -5.63 -20.16 -14.59
C LEU A 244 -5.07 -19.55 -15.88
N GLU A 245 -4.93 -20.35 -16.94
CA GLU A 245 -4.24 -19.94 -18.18
C GLU A 245 -4.75 -18.61 -18.77
N PRO A 246 -6.07 -18.38 -18.96
CA PRO A 246 -6.53 -17.13 -19.56
C PRO A 246 -6.36 -15.91 -18.64
N ILE A 247 -6.15 -16.11 -17.34
CA ILE A 247 -6.04 -15.05 -16.33
C ILE A 247 -4.58 -14.58 -16.21
N VAL A 248 -3.62 -15.52 -16.15
CA VAL A 248 -2.18 -15.20 -16.16
C VAL A 248 -1.71 -15.02 -17.61
N LYS A 249 -1.28 -13.82 -17.99
CA LYS A 249 -1.19 -13.45 -19.42
C LYS A 249 0.13 -13.75 -20.14
N TYR A 250 1.21 -14.04 -19.42
CA TYR A 250 2.57 -13.94 -19.95
C TYR A 250 3.33 -15.26 -19.97
N TRP A 251 2.62 -16.38 -20.21
CA TRP A 251 3.22 -17.72 -20.17
C TRP A 251 4.38 -17.89 -21.14
N PHE A 252 4.25 -17.40 -22.38
CA PHE A 252 5.30 -17.47 -23.40
C PHE A 252 6.56 -16.68 -23.06
N PHE A 253 6.46 -15.73 -22.13
CA PHE A 253 7.61 -14.99 -21.65
C PHE A 253 8.30 -15.70 -20.46
N PHE A 254 7.51 -16.20 -19.51
CA PHE A 254 8.03 -16.75 -18.26
C PHE A 254 8.37 -18.23 -18.31
N ALA A 255 7.60 -19.03 -19.03
CA ALA A 255 7.81 -20.47 -19.12
C ALA A 255 9.07 -20.79 -19.93
N PRO A 256 9.85 -21.83 -19.58
CA PRO A 256 10.90 -22.33 -20.44
C PRO A 256 10.35 -22.60 -21.84
N THR A 257 10.98 -22.06 -22.87
CA THR A 257 10.58 -22.19 -24.28
C THR A 257 11.38 -23.27 -25.03
N ARG A 258 12.18 -24.05 -24.28
CA ARG A 258 12.92 -25.20 -24.80
C ARG A 258 11.96 -26.31 -25.25
N LEU A 259 12.44 -27.20 -26.10
CA LEU A 259 11.64 -28.31 -26.66
C LEU A 259 11.01 -29.22 -25.60
N GLU A 260 11.56 -29.27 -24.38
CA GLU A 260 11.02 -30.03 -23.26
C GLU A 260 10.55 -29.07 -22.16
N SER A 261 9.43 -28.38 -22.37
CA SER A 261 8.83 -27.48 -21.38
C SER A 261 7.61 -28.13 -20.70
N PRO A 262 7.74 -28.62 -19.46
CA PRO A 262 6.62 -29.17 -18.69
C PRO A 262 5.48 -28.17 -18.53
N THR A 263 5.79 -26.90 -18.28
CA THR A 263 4.78 -25.84 -18.16
C THR A 263 3.97 -25.67 -19.44
N LEU A 264 4.64 -25.50 -20.60
CA LEU A 264 3.92 -25.33 -21.86
C LEU A 264 3.10 -26.57 -22.21
N ARG A 265 3.62 -27.76 -21.89
CA ARG A 265 2.89 -29.04 -22.06
C ARG A 265 1.65 -29.09 -21.19
N LEU A 266 1.78 -28.76 -19.90
CA LEU A 266 0.69 -28.77 -18.94
C LEU A 266 -0.40 -27.77 -19.33
N LEU A 267 -0.04 -26.52 -19.63
CA LEU A 267 -0.98 -25.48 -20.07
C LEU A 267 -1.76 -25.94 -21.32
N LEU A 268 -1.04 -26.42 -22.34
CA LEU A 268 -1.63 -26.87 -23.60
C LEU A 268 -2.57 -28.06 -23.41
N LEU A 269 -2.13 -29.11 -22.69
CA LEU A 269 -2.90 -30.34 -22.54
C LEU A 269 -4.10 -30.15 -21.61
N CYS A 270 -3.95 -29.40 -20.53
CA CYS A 270 -5.04 -29.17 -19.60
C CYS A 270 -6.11 -28.25 -20.19
N ALA A 271 -5.72 -27.12 -20.77
CA ALA A 271 -6.68 -26.10 -21.17
C ALA A 271 -7.29 -26.37 -22.55
N TYR A 272 -6.60 -27.07 -23.47
CA TYR A 272 -6.95 -27.03 -24.89
C TYR A 272 -6.86 -28.34 -25.67
N CYS A 273 -6.54 -29.46 -25.01
CA CYS A 273 -6.62 -30.81 -25.60
C CYS A 273 -7.75 -31.64 -24.98
N HIS A 274 -8.29 -32.57 -25.79
CA HIS A 274 -9.32 -33.52 -25.37
C HIS A 274 -8.96 -34.94 -25.83
N LYS A 275 -9.42 -35.96 -25.10
CA LYS A 275 -9.29 -37.36 -25.54
C LYS A 275 -10.17 -37.61 -26.76
N ASN A 276 -9.59 -38.09 -27.85
CA ASN A 276 -10.34 -38.58 -29.00
C ASN A 276 -10.94 -39.97 -28.74
N SER A 277 -11.68 -40.52 -29.71
CA SER A 277 -12.29 -41.85 -29.61
C SER A 277 -11.30 -43.01 -29.39
N LYS A 278 -10.01 -42.78 -29.61
CA LYS A 278 -8.91 -43.73 -29.39
C LYS A 278 -8.13 -43.46 -28.10
N GLY A 279 -8.58 -42.52 -27.27
CA GLY A 279 -7.94 -42.17 -25.99
C GLY A 279 -6.74 -41.22 -26.09
N TYR A 280 -6.34 -40.79 -27.29
CA TYR A 280 -5.23 -39.84 -27.47
C TYR A 280 -5.69 -38.41 -27.24
N TRP A 281 -4.88 -37.64 -26.51
CA TRP A 281 -5.07 -36.20 -26.36
C TRP A 281 -4.77 -35.48 -27.68
N LYS A 282 -5.78 -34.81 -28.23
CA LYS A 282 -5.66 -33.99 -29.44
C LYS A 282 -6.22 -32.58 -29.19
N PRO A 283 -5.58 -31.55 -29.78
CA PRO A 283 -6.07 -30.19 -29.65
C PRO A 283 -7.40 -30.02 -30.38
N ASN A 284 -8.31 -29.23 -29.81
CA ASN A 284 -9.39 -28.64 -30.59
C ASN A 284 -8.81 -27.47 -31.38
N LYS A 285 -9.00 -27.45 -32.71
CA LYS A 285 -8.42 -26.43 -33.60
C LYS A 285 -8.80 -25.00 -33.19
N LYS A 286 -10.05 -24.77 -32.77
CA LYS A 286 -10.52 -23.43 -32.37
C LYS A 286 -9.83 -22.99 -31.09
N ASP A 287 -9.77 -23.90 -30.12
CA ASP A 287 -9.28 -23.58 -28.79
C ASP A 287 -7.76 -23.42 -28.77
N LEU A 288 -7.05 -24.22 -29.57
CA LEU A 288 -5.61 -24.07 -29.82
C LEU A 288 -5.26 -22.71 -30.43
N LYS A 289 -6.05 -22.24 -31.42
CA LYS A 289 -5.83 -20.91 -32.01
C LYS A 289 -5.98 -19.82 -30.95
N SER A 290 -7.02 -19.90 -30.13
CA SER A 290 -7.24 -18.93 -29.06
C SER A 290 -6.11 -18.91 -28.02
N PHE A 291 -5.58 -20.07 -27.65
CA PHE A 291 -4.42 -20.18 -26.76
C PHE A 291 -3.19 -19.49 -27.34
N VAL A 292 -2.83 -19.85 -28.58
CA VAL A 292 -1.64 -19.34 -29.26
C VAL A 292 -1.73 -17.82 -29.45
N ASP A 293 -2.85 -17.32 -29.96
CA ASP A 293 -3.07 -15.89 -30.19
C ASP A 293 -2.94 -15.09 -28.87
N ARG A 294 -3.60 -15.55 -27.81
CA ARG A 294 -3.60 -14.85 -26.51
C ARG A 294 -2.20 -14.74 -25.92
N ASN A 295 -1.41 -15.82 -25.98
CA ASN A 295 -0.08 -15.86 -25.40
C ASN A 295 0.96 -15.09 -26.25
N PHE A 296 0.82 -15.05 -27.57
CA PHE A 296 1.64 -14.16 -28.41
C PHE A 296 1.28 -12.69 -28.22
N ILE A 297 0.00 -12.34 -28.07
CA ILE A 297 -0.41 -10.99 -27.69
C ILE A 297 0.21 -10.60 -26.34
N GLY A 298 0.15 -11.50 -25.35
CA GLY A 298 0.77 -11.31 -24.05
C GLY A 298 2.28 -11.11 -24.13
N LEU A 299 2.99 -11.97 -24.87
CA LEU A 299 4.43 -11.86 -25.10
C LEU A 299 4.79 -10.50 -25.71
N ASN A 300 4.10 -10.12 -26.79
CA ASN A 300 4.36 -8.85 -27.49
C ASN A 300 4.14 -7.66 -26.57
N ALA A 301 3.00 -7.60 -25.88
CA ALA A 301 2.68 -6.52 -24.95
C ALA A 301 3.73 -6.41 -23.81
N LEU A 302 4.18 -7.53 -23.26
CA LEU A 302 5.19 -7.52 -22.20
C LEU A 302 6.56 -7.10 -22.72
N THR A 303 6.98 -7.61 -23.88
CA THR A 303 8.28 -7.23 -24.47
C THR A 303 8.33 -5.76 -24.87
N GLU A 304 7.23 -5.20 -25.38
CA GLU A 304 7.10 -3.78 -25.68
C GLU A 304 7.20 -2.95 -24.40
N ARG A 305 6.46 -3.32 -23.35
CA ARG A 305 6.50 -2.65 -22.05
C ARG A 305 7.91 -2.64 -21.45
N LEU A 306 8.65 -3.73 -21.59
CA LEU A 306 10.01 -3.88 -21.03
C LEU A 306 11.11 -3.32 -21.96
N GLY A 307 10.77 -2.74 -23.11
CA GLY A 307 11.76 -2.24 -24.08
C GLY A 307 12.67 -3.34 -24.67
N ILE A 308 12.21 -4.59 -24.69
CA ILE A 308 12.97 -5.71 -25.25
C ILE A 308 13.00 -5.59 -26.78
N SER A 309 14.19 -5.80 -27.36
CA SER A 309 14.37 -5.71 -28.81
C SER A 309 13.46 -6.68 -29.58
N LEU A 310 13.02 -6.25 -30.76
CA LEU A 310 12.24 -7.10 -31.68
C LEU A 310 12.97 -8.41 -32.00
N ASN A 311 14.29 -8.39 -32.15
CA ASN A 311 15.10 -9.59 -32.39
C ASN A 311 14.96 -10.60 -31.24
N ARG A 312 14.96 -10.14 -29.99
CA ARG A 312 14.80 -11.04 -28.83
C ARG A 312 13.38 -11.59 -28.72
N ASN A 313 12.35 -10.77 -28.95
CA ASN A 313 10.97 -11.25 -29.03
C ASN A 313 10.81 -12.32 -30.12
N LYS A 314 11.42 -12.10 -31.29
CA LYS A 314 11.40 -13.05 -32.40
C LYS A 314 12.05 -14.38 -32.04
N GLN A 315 13.20 -14.37 -31.36
CA GLN A 315 13.86 -15.59 -30.88
C GLN A 315 12.94 -16.41 -29.96
N ILE A 316 12.32 -15.77 -28.96
CA ILE A 316 11.37 -16.44 -28.05
C ILE A 316 10.21 -17.05 -28.86
N SER A 317 9.70 -16.31 -29.83
CA SER A 317 8.61 -16.76 -30.70
C SER A 317 8.99 -17.97 -31.56
N GLU A 318 10.21 -17.98 -32.13
CA GLU A 318 10.73 -19.11 -32.93
C GLU A 318 10.89 -20.37 -32.07
N GLU A 319 11.37 -20.24 -30.82
CA GLU A 319 11.48 -21.36 -29.88
C GLU A 319 10.10 -21.97 -29.54
N ILE A 320 9.09 -21.13 -29.30
CA ILE A 320 7.71 -21.56 -29.03
C ILE A 320 7.09 -22.26 -30.25
N ILE A 321 7.31 -21.72 -31.45
CA ILE A 321 6.82 -22.34 -32.70
C ILE A 321 7.48 -23.70 -32.92
N ALA A 322 8.79 -23.81 -32.66
CA ALA A 322 9.52 -25.08 -32.74
C ALA A 322 8.96 -26.11 -31.74
N TYR A 323 8.67 -25.67 -30.51
CA TYR A 323 8.01 -26.49 -29.49
C TYR A 323 6.68 -27.05 -30.00
N PHE A 324 5.76 -26.21 -30.48
CA PHE A 324 4.47 -26.68 -30.99
C PHE A 324 4.60 -27.62 -32.20
N ASN A 325 5.52 -27.32 -33.12
CA ASN A 325 5.78 -28.18 -34.28
C ASN A 325 6.30 -29.57 -33.90
N HIS A 326 7.01 -29.69 -32.79
CA HIS A 326 7.50 -30.97 -32.29
C HIS A 326 6.38 -31.79 -31.63
N HIS A 327 5.52 -31.14 -30.82
CA HIS A 327 4.55 -31.85 -29.96
C HIS A 327 3.14 -32.00 -30.53
N LEU A 328 2.75 -31.22 -31.56
CA LEU A 328 1.38 -31.23 -32.10
C LEU A 328 1.23 -31.95 -33.46
N ARG A 329 2.28 -32.56 -33.99
CA ARG A 329 2.23 -33.33 -35.25
C ARG A 329 1.48 -34.65 -35.11
#